data_AF-A0A534XG67-F1
#
_entry.id   AF-A0A534XG67-F1
#
_cell.length_a   1.000
_cell.length_b   1.000
_cell.length_c   1.000
_cell.angle_alpha   90.00
_cell.angle_beta   90.00
_cell.angle_gamma   90.00
#
_symmetry.space_group_name_H-M   'P 1'
#
loop_
_entity.id
_entity.type
_entity.pdbx_description
1 polymer ?
#
loop_
_entity_poly.entity_id
_entity_poly.type
_entity_poly.pdbx_seq_one_letter_code
_entity_poly.pdbx_strand_id
1 'polypeptide(L)'
;MREAVIVDAVRTPLGRGKQTGGLFPVHAVDLAARPLAALVERTGIDPAEVEDVIMGCVSQVGEQGVNVGRNAALAAGFPESVCGTSVDRQCGSSQQALHFAAQGVIAGAYDVVIAAGVESMSRVPMGMSAAVGGQPFGPRMVRRYVEENPYGAGGLVQQGISAEIIADKWHLSREALDVFSLGSHQKAGKAARSGWFANELVPVDVRREDGSREAIATDEGVRPDTSLEKLASLKPAFKPDGVITAGNSSQITDGASAVLVMEKRKALALGLRPRARFHAFALGGVDPVIMLTAPIPATRHVLARAGMSLRDMDAIEINEAFAPVVLAWQREFDPDMDKVNVHGGAIALGHPLGCSGARLLATLLNVLERTGGRWGLQTMCEGGGMANAMVIERLD
;
A
#
# COMPACT_ATOMS: atom_id res chain seq x y z
N MET A 1 -21.82 18.24 9.74
CA MET A 1 -20.43 18.17 9.22
C MET A 1 -20.44 17.16 8.07
N ARG A 2 -19.69 17.41 6.99
CA ARG A 2 -19.59 16.43 5.88
C ARG A 2 -18.79 15.23 6.38
N GLU A 3 -19.29 14.03 6.12
CA GLU A 3 -18.60 12.78 6.47
C GLU A 3 -18.07 12.14 5.20
N ALA A 4 -16.76 11.90 5.13
CA ALA A 4 -16.17 11.10 4.06
C ALA A 4 -16.33 9.60 4.38
N VAL A 5 -16.97 8.89 3.47
CA VAL A 5 -17.26 7.45 3.60
C VAL A 5 -16.65 6.66 2.47
N ILE A 6 -16.33 5.41 2.77
CA ILE A 6 -15.89 4.39 1.81
C ILE A 6 -17.12 3.63 1.35
N VAL A 7 -17.37 3.59 0.04
CA VAL A 7 -18.51 2.88 -0.55
C VAL A 7 -18.09 1.53 -1.13
N ASP A 8 -16.93 1.47 -1.79
CA ASP A 8 -16.34 0.21 -2.22
C ASP A 8 -14.81 0.34 -2.30
N ALA A 9 -14.11 -0.79 -2.19
CA ALA A 9 -12.65 -0.87 -2.18
C ALA A 9 -12.20 -2.17 -2.84
N VAL A 10 -11.43 -2.04 -3.92
CA VAL A 10 -11.03 -3.16 -4.77
C VAL A 10 -9.58 -3.04 -5.24
N ARG A 11 -9.01 -4.16 -5.65
CA ARG A 11 -7.63 -4.28 -6.13
C ARG A 11 -7.51 -5.36 -7.20
N THR A 12 -6.49 -5.24 -8.03
CA THR A 12 -6.05 -6.36 -8.85
C THR A 12 -5.38 -7.43 -7.97
N PRO A 13 -5.24 -8.67 -8.46
CA PRO A 13 -4.19 -9.55 -7.97
C PRO A 13 -2.83 -8.86 -8.07
N LEU A 14 -1.92 -9.29 -7.22
CA LEU A 14 -0.55 -8.81 -7.20
C LEU A 14 0.36 -9.77 -7.97
N GLY A 15 1.01 -9.23 -9.01
CA GLY A 15 1.90 -9.97 -9.90
C GLY A 15 3.36 -9.81 -9.50
N ARG A 16 4.21 -10.80 -9.81
CA ARG A 16 5.66 -10.67 -9.58
C ARG A 16 6.22 -9.57 -10.51
N GLY A 17 6.90 -8.57 -9.95
CA GLY A 17 7.43 -7.43 -10.69
C GLY A 17 8.69 -7.76 -11.50
N LYS A 18 8.57 -8.69 -12.45
CA LYS A 18 9.62 -9.13 -13.39
C LYS A 18 8.97 -9.54 -14.70
N GLN A 19 9.75 -9.67 -15.77
CA GLN A 19 9.25 -10.06 -17.10
C GLN A 19 8.48 -11.40 -17.13
N THR A 20 8.74 -12.28 -16.17
CA THR A 20 8.06 -13.59 -16.04
C THR A 20 6.84 -13.55 -15.10
N GLY A 21 6.45 -12.37 -14.60
CA GLY A 21 5.23 -12.18 -13.82
C GLY A 21 3.98 -12.14 -14.69
N GLY A 22 2.85 -12.56 -14.15
CA GLY A 22 1.59 -12.66 -14.88
C GLY A 22 1.05 -11.32 -15.38
N LEU A 23 1.34 -10.22 -14.66
CA LEU A 23 0.90 -8.88 -15.03
C LEU A 23 1.87 -8.12 -15.94
N PHE A 24 3.06 -8.65 -16.23
CA PHE A 24 4.03 -8.00 -17.11
C PHE A 24 3.48 -7.62 -18.50
N PRO A 25 2.61 -8.41 -19.16
CA PRO A 25 2.06 -8.04 -20.46
C PRO A 25 1.03 -6.89 -20.41
N VAL A 26 0.58 -6.48 -19.22
CA VAL A 26 -0.44 -5.44 -19.05
C VAL A 26 0.22 -4.07 -18.95
N HIS A 27 -0.21 -3.14 -19.79
CA HIS A 27 0.26 -1.76 -19.73
C HIS A 27 -0.16 -1.11 -18.41
N ALA A 28 0.69 -0.26 -17.82
CA ALA A 28 0.43 0.29 -16.48
C ALA A 28 -0.89 1.08 -16.38
N VAL A 29 -1.24 1.85 -17.41
CA VAL A 29 -2.54 2.56 -17.50
C VAL A 29 -3.73 1.60 -17.49
N ASP A 30 -3.67 0.50 -18.23
CA ASP A 30 -4.76 -0.48 -18.29
C ASP A 30 -4.89 -1.26 -16.97
N LEU A 31 -3.75 -1.56 -16.34
CA LEU A 31 -3.72 -2.14 -15.01
C LEU A 31 -4.41 -1.21 -13.98
N ALA A 32 -4.14 0.10 -14.05
CA ALA A 32 -4.76 1.11 -13.21
C ALA A 32 -6.25 1.32 -13.51
N ALA A 33 -6.65 1.22 -14.79
CA ALA A 33 -8.03 1.37 -15.23
C ALA A 33 -8.94 0.25 -14.73
N ARG A 34 -8.41 -0.98 -14.61
CA ARG A 34 -9.20 -2.16 -14.23
C ARG A 34 -9.97 -2.00 -12.90
N PRO A 35 -9.35 -1.61 -11.76
CA PRO A 35 -10.09 -1.41 -10.52
C PRO A 35 -11.04 -0.20 -10.57
N LEU A 36 -10.77 0.83 -11.40
CA LEU A 36 -11.71 1.95 -11.58
C LEU A 36 -13.00 1.49 -12.26
N ALA A 37 -12.87 0.74 -13.37
CA ALA A 37 -14.00 0.13 -14.06
C ALA A 37 -14.78 -0.82 -13.13
N ALA A 38 -14.08 -1.61 -12.30
CA ALA A 38 -14.71 -2.50 -11.34
C ALA A 38 -15.57 -1.78 -10.31
N LEU A 39 -15.14 -0.61 -9.81
CA LEU A 39 -15.94 0.19 -8.90
C LEU A 39 -17.26 0.61 -9.55
N VAL A 40 -17.22 1.06 -10.80
CA VAL A 40 -18.43 1.40 -11.57
C VAL A 40 -19.31 0.18 -11.79
N GLU A 41 -18.75 -0.94 -12.25
CA GLU A 41 -19.47 -2.21 -12.48
C GLU A 41 -20.20 -2.70 -11.22
N ARG A 42 -19.54 -2.61 -10.06
CA ARG A 42 -20.06 -3.15 -8.78
C ARG A 42 -21.07 -2.24 -8.11
N THR A 43 -20.91 -0.93 -8.25
CA THR A 43 -21.75 0.06 -7.57
C THR A 43 -22.89 0.55 -8.46
N GLY A 44 -22.74 0.48 -9.78
CA GLY A 44 -23.69 1.06 -10.73
C GLY A 44 -23.70 2.59 -10.74
N ILE A 45 -22.70 3.24 -10.10
CA ILE A 45 -22.58 4.69 -10.12
C ILE A 45 -22.36 5.18 -11.56
N ASP A 46 -23.02 6.27 -11.95
CA ASP A 46 -22.70 6.95 -13.21
C ASP A 46 -21.25 7.47 -13.13
N PRO A 47 -20.32 7.07 -14.03
CA PRO A 47 -18.96 7.59 -14.03
C PRO A 47 -18.88 9.12 -14.12
N ALA A 48 -19.89 9.78 -14.69
CA ALA A 48 -19.96 11.24 -14.75
C ALA A 48 -20.12 11.91 -13.38
N GLU A 49 -20.54 11.18 -12.35
CA GLU A 49 -20.61 11.68 -10.97
C GLU A 49 -19.23 11.80 -10.34
N VAL A 50 -18.21 11.07 -10.82
CA VAL A 50 -16.85 11.13 -10.27
C VAL A 50 -16.19 12.45 -10.69
N GLU A 51 -15.76 13.24 -9.72
CA GLU A 51 -15.19 14.57 -9.99
C GLU A 51 -13.67 14.51 -10.19
N ASP A 52 -12.98 13.60 -9.48
CA ASP A 52 -11.53 13.43 -9.59
C ASP A 52 -11.10 11.98 -9.29
N VAL A 53 -10.00 11.57 -9.92
CA VAL A 53 -9.26 10.34 -9.63
C VAL A 53 -7.87 10.70 -9.13
N ILE A 54 -7.65 10.52 -7.82
CA ILE A 54 -6.37 10.78 -7.18
C ILE A 54 -5.57 9.48 -7.17
N MET A 55 -4.57 9.39 -8.04
CA MET A 55 -3.80 8.16 -8.28
C MET A 55 -2.43 8.23 -7.61
N GLY A 56 -2.15 7.31 -6.70
CA GLY A 56 -0.82 7.09 -6.16
C GLY A 56 0.08 6.36 -7.17
N CYS A 57 1.22 6.96 -7.51
CA CYS A 57 2.23 6.33 -8.35
C CYS A 57 3.61 6.91 -8.03
N VAL A 58 4.58 6.05 -7.71
CA VAL A 58 5.93 6.50 -7.34
C VAL A 58 6.79 6.68 -8.58
N SER A 59 6.83 5.68 -9.45
CA SER A 59 7.71 5.73 -10.61
C SER A 59 7.01 6.38 -11.80
N GLN A 60 6.71 7.68 -11.70
CA GLN A 60 5.99 8.48 -12.72
C GLN A 60 6.85 8.79 -13.97
N VAL A 61 7.30 7.75 -14.66
CA VAL A 61 8.09 7.79 -15.89
C VAL A 61 7.62 6.69 -16.84
N GLY A 62 7.85 6.87 -18.15
CA GLY A 62 7.41 5.90 -19.16
C GLY A 62 5.89 5.72 -19.14
N GLU A 63 5.43 4.46 -19.09
CA GLU A 63 4.00 4.10 -19.07
C GLU A 63 3.23 4.65 -17.87
N GLN A 64 3.93 5.05 -16.81
CA GLN A 64 3.37 5.60 -15.58
C GLN A 64 3.52 7.13 -15.50
N GLY A 65 4.11 7.76 -16.51
CA GLY A 65 4.29 9.20 -16.59
C GLY A 65 3.05 9.93 -17.13
N VAL A 66 3.19 11.25 -17.33
CA VAL A 66 2.19 12.10 -18.00
C VAL A 66 0.78 11.92 -17.39
N ASN A 67 0.70 12.04 -16.06
CA ASN A 67 -0.52 11.90 -15.26
C ASN A 67 -1.29 10.58 -15.49
N VAL A 68 -0.74 9.48 -14.98
CA VAL A 68 -1.34 8.15 -15.04
C VAL A 68 -2.76 8.10 -14.45
N GLY A 69 -3.09 8.93 -13.45
CA GLY A 69 -4.44 9.03 -12.89
C GLY A 69 -5.49 9.44 -13.92
N ARG A 70 -5.21 10.50 -14.70
CA ARG A 70 -6.11 10.93 -15.79
C ARG A 70 -6.18 9.89 -16.92
N ASN A 71 -5.06 9.33 -17.31
CA ASN A 71 -5.03 8.33 -18.39
C ASN A 71 -5.79 7.06 -18.01
N ALA A 72 -5.69 6.62 -16.75
CA ALA A 72 -6.41 5.46 -16.24
C ALA A 72 -7.92 5.69 -16.17
N ALA A 73 -8.38 6.88 -15.78
CA ALA A 73 -9.80 7.22 -15.78
C ALA A 73 -10.40 7.14 -17.21
N LEU A 74 -9.71 7.73 -18.19
CA LEU A 74 -10.14 7.65 -19.59
C LEU A 74 -10.11 6.21 -20.12
N ALA A 75 -9.06 5.44 -19.81
CA ALA A 75 -8.95 4.04 -20.20
C ALA A 75 -10.02 3.15 -19.53
N ALA A 76 -10.49 3.52 -18.34
CA ALA A 76 -11.61 2.87 -17.65
C ALA A 76 -12.99 3.21 -18.26
N GLY A 77 -13.03 4.09 -19.27
CA GLY A 77 -14.26 4.50 -19.95
C GLY A 77 -15.01 5.65 -19.26
N PHE A 78 -14.36 6.37 -18.34
CA PHE A 78 -14.98 7.54 -17.70
C PHE A 78 -15.06 8.70 -18.72
N PRO A 79 -16.09 9.57 -18.64
CA PRO A 79 -16.24 10.68 -19.55
C PRO A 79 -15.11 11.71 -19.37
N GLU A 80 -14.86 12.51 -20.41
CA GLU A 80 -13.75 13.47 -20.41
C GLU A 80 -13.90 14.55 -19.33
N SER A 81 -15.08 14.74 -18.76
CA SER A 81 -15.35 15.62 -17.62
C SER A 81 -14.68 15.18 -16.32
N VAL A 82 -14.34 13.89 -16.14
CA VAL A 82 -13.78 13.37 -14.88
C VAL A 82 -12.30 13.70 -14.75
N CYS A 83 -11.90 14.57 -13.83
CA CYS A 83 -10.50 14.92 -13.67
C CYS A 83 -9.63 13.76 -13.14
N GLY A 84 -8.32 13.94 -13.19
CA GLY A 84 -7.38 13.01 -12.59
C GLY A 84 -6.08 13.69 -12.23
N THR A 85 -5.46 13.25 -11.13
CA THR A 85 -4.15 13.71 -10.68
C THR A 85 -3.29 12.53 -10.21
N SER A 86 -1.98 12.66 -10.34
CA SER A 86 -1.02 11.64 -9.92
C SER A 86 -0.14 12.17 -8.79
N VAL A 87 -0.08 11.44 -7.67
CA VAL A 87 0.65 11.86 -6.47
C VAL A 87 1.77 10.88 -6.13
N ASP A 88 2.91 11.43 -5.73
CA ASP A 88 4.05 10.67 -5.20
C ASP A 88 4.24 11.05 -3.71
N ARG A 89 4.01 10.06 -2.85
CA ARG A 89 4.43 10.03 -1.45
C ARG A 89 5.18 8.73 -1.14
N GLN A 90 6.03 8.33 -2.08
CA GLN A 90 6.77 7.07 -2.05
C GLN A 90 5.78 5.90 -1.84
N CYS A 91 6.13 4.90 -1.03
CA CYS A 91 5.27 3.74 -0.74
C CYS A 91 3.85 4.11 -0.28
N GLY A 92 3.66 5.29 0.34
CA GLY A 92 2.40 5.79 0.87
C GLY A 92 1.52 6.51 -0.15
N SER A 93 1.85 6.52 -1.44
CA SER A 93 1.19 7.38 -2.43
C SER A 93 -0.33 7.20 -2.51
N SER A 94 -0.86 5.98 -2.60
CA SER A 94 -2.32 5.76 -2.59
C SER A 94 -2.95 5.93 -1.21
N GLN A 95 -2.20 5.78 -0.12
CA GLN A 95 -2.70 6.15 1.20
C GLN A 95 -2.80 7.67 1.34
N GLN A 96 -1.89 8.42 0.74
CA GLN A 96 -1.99 9.87 0.63
C GLN A 96 -3.15 10.27 -0.27
N ALA A 97 -3.42 9.53 -1.35
CA ALA A 97 -4.60 9.74 -2.18
C ALA A 97 -5.89 9.57 -1.35
N LEU A 98 -5.97 8.57 -0.48
CA LEU A 98 -7.09 8.38 0.47
C LEU A 98 -7.22 9.56 1.43
N HIS A 99 -6.11 10.05 2.00
CA HIS A 99 -6.13 11.22 2.86
C HIS A 99 -6.67 12.44 2.11
N PHE A 100 -6.18 12.72 0.90
CA PHE A 100 -6.65 13.84 0.09
C PHE A 100 -8.13 13.71 -0.28
N ALA A 101 -8.55 12.55 -0.77
CA ALA A 101 -9.95 12.27 -1.09
C ALA A 101 -10.87 12.51 0.11
N ALA A 102 -10.55 11.94 1.28
CA ALA A 102 -11.38 12.15 2.45
C ALA A 102 -11.38 13.61 2.93
N GLN A 103 -10.22 14.27 2.92
CA GLN A 103 -10.09 15.68 3.31
C GLN A 103 -10.84 16.62 2.35
N GLY A 104 -10.78 16.37 1.04
CA GLY A 104 -11.51 17.16 0.05
C GLY A 104 -13.02 16.99 0.18
N VAL A 105 -13.51 15.76 0.41
CA VAL A 105 -14.92 15.50 0.73
C VAL A 105 -15.34 16.26 1.98
N ILE A 106 -14.58 16.16 3.07
CA ILE A 106 -14.86 16.86 4.34
C ILE A 106 -14.86 18.38 4.16
N ALA A 107 -13.93 18.91 3.37
CA ALA A 107 -13.78 20.34 3.11
C ALA A 107 -14.83 20.92 2.16
N GLY A 108 -15.55 20.09 1.40
CA GLY A 108 -16.52 20.56 0.42
C GLY A 108 -15.99 20.74 -1.01
N ALA A 109 -14.81 20.19 -1.32
CA ALA A 109 -14.18 20.34 -2.64
C ALA A 109 -14.80 19.43 -3.70
N TYR A 110 -15.31 18.27 -3.29
CA TYR A 110 -15.99 17.29 -4.13
C TYR A 110 -16.86 16.36 -3.27
N ASP A 111 -17.77 15.63 -3.92
CA ASP A 111 -18.76 14.74 -3.31
C ASP A 111 -18.51 13.29 -3.67
N VAL A 112 -17.89 13.03 -4.83
CA VAL A 112 -17.57 11.70 -5.32
C VAL A 112 -16.17 11.73 -5.91
N VAL A 113 -15.26 10.98 -5.31
CA VAL A 113 -13.85 10.94 -5.68
C VAL A 113 -13.34 9.51 -5.58
N ILE A 114 -12.43 9.13 -6.47
CA ILE A 114 -11.75 7.84 -6.36
C ILE A 114 -10.31 8.07 -5.91
N ALA A 115 -9.94 7.46 -4.79
CA ALA A 115 -8.55 7.31 -4.39
C ALA A 115 -8.03 5.98 -4.92
N ALA A 116 -6.98 6.02 -5.72
CA ALA A 116 -6.44 4.85 -6.38
C ALA A 116 -4.91 4.80 -6.27
N GLY A 117 -4.32 3.68 -6.70
CA GLY A 117 -2.88 3.58 -6.87
C GLY A 117 -2.50 2.49 -7.85
N VAL A 118 -1.37 2.70 -8.54
CA VAL A 118 -0.77 1.72 -9.45
C VAL A 118 0.74 1.73 -9.28
N GLU A 119 1.34 0.54 -9.38
CA GLU A 119 2.76 0.43 -9.69
C GLU A 119 2.96 -0.80 -10.58
N SER A 120 3.69 -0.64 -11.68
CA SER A 120 4.11 -1.72 -12.59
C SER A 120 5.63 -1.80 -12.59
N MET A 121 6.19 -2.39 -11.54
CA MET A 121 7.64 -2.48 -11.31
C MET A 121 8.36 -3.41 -12.30
N SER A 122 7.64 -4.33 -12.94
CA SER A 122 8.18 -5.17 -14.02
C SER A 122 8.44 -4.41 -15.31
N ARG A 123 7.66 -3.35 -15.57
CA ARG A 123 7.76 -2.51 -16.78
C ARG A 123 8.49 -1.20 -16.52
N VAL A 124 8.28 -0.61 -15.34
CA VAL A 124 8.97 0.59 -14.85
C VAL A 124 9.67 0.24 -13.53
N PRO A 125 10.92 -0.25 -13.59
CA PRO A 125 11.66 -0.65 -12.40
C PRO A 125 11.74 0.44 -11.33
N MET A 126 11.79 0.01 -10.06
CA MET A 126 11.94 0.92 -8.93
C MET A 126 13.17 1.81 -9.09
N GLY A 127 13.00 3.12 -8.87
CA GLY A 127 14.08 4.11 -8.97
C GLY A 127 14.27 4.71 -10.37
N MET A 128 13.50 4.29 -11.37
CA MET A 128 13.61 4.84 -12.73
C MET A 128 13.36 6.36 -12.79
N SER A 129 12.46 6.90 -11.97
CA SER A 129 12.24 8.36 -11.88
C SER A 129 13.48 9.14 -11.43
N ALA A 130 14.40 8.49 -10.70
CA ALA A 130 15.65 9.07 -10.25
C ALA A 130 16.82 8.81 -11.22
N ALA A 131 16.64 7.95 -12.22
CA ALA A 131 17.70 7.54 -13.14
C ALA A 131 17.87 8.50 -14.33
N VAL A 132 16.91 9.40 -14.57
CA VAL A 132 16.87 10.30 -15.73
C VAL A 132 17.10 11.74 -15.28
N GLY A 133 18.04 12.45 -15.91
CA GLY A 133 18.20 13.90 -15.74
C GLY A 133 19.02 14.37 -14.53
N GLY A 134 19.69 13.46 -13.80
CA GLY A 134 20.62 13.79 -12.70
C GLY A 134 20.27 13.12 -11.37
N GLN A 135 20.88 13.58 -10.28
CA GLN A 135 20.60 13.09 -8.93
C GLN A 135 19.36 13.79 -8.35
N PRO A 136 18.37 13.06 -7.79
CA PRO A 136 17.16 13.67 -7.23
C PRO A 136 17.41 14.46 -5.94
N PHE A 137 18.58 14.26 -5.30
CA PHE A 137 18.93 14.90 -4.03
C PHE A 137 19.91 16.05 -4.25
N GLY A 138 19.48 17.27 -3.90
CA GLY A 138 20.31 18.46 -4.03
C GLY A 138 21.46 18.53 -2.99
N PRO A 139 22.53 19.30 -3.24
CA PRO A 139 23.71 19.36 -2.37
C PRO A 139 23.44 19.71 -0.91
N ARG A 140 22.42 20.54 -0.64
CA ARG A 140 22.02 20.92 0.72
C ARG A 140 21.49 19.73 1.52
N MET A 141 20.72 18.87 0.87
CA MET A 141 20.13 17.69 1.50
C MET A 141 21.20 16.62 1.71
N VAL A 142 22.02 16.38 0.68
CA VAL A 142 23.18 15.47 0.78
C VAL A 142 24.09 15.90 1.93
N ARG A 143 24.52 17.15 1.99
CA ARG A 143 25.42 17.64 3.04
C ARG A 143 24.88 17.37 4.45
N ARG A 144 23.61 17.68 4.70
CA ARG A 144 22.97 17.47 6.01
C ARG A 144 23.04 16.00 6.45
N TYR A 145 22.74 15.06 5.55
CA TYR A 145 22.69 13.63 5.90
C TYR A 145 24.01 12.89 5.70
N VAL A 146 25.02 13.51 5.08
CA VAL A 146 26.39 12.98 5.00
C VAL A 146 27.17 13.35 6.26
N GLU A 147 27.10 14.61 6.71
CA GLU A 147 27.90 15.13 7.82
C GLU A 147 27.35 14.71 9.21
N GLU A 148 26.03 14.52 9.34
CA GLU A 148 25.36 14.34 10.63
C GLU A 148 24.84 12.91 10.88
N ASN A 149 25.23 11.92 10.07
CA ASN A 149 24.68 10.56 10.17
C ASN A 149 25.26 9.79 11.38
N PRO A 150 24.48 9.53 12.45
CA PRO A 150 24.98 8.85 13.65
C PRO A 150 25.23 7.35 13.43
N TYR A 151 24.78 6.80 12.30
CA TYR A 151 24.95 5.39 11.93
C TYR A 151 26.17 5.17 11.01
N GLY A 152 26.99 6.20 10.76
CA GLY A 152 28.27 6.06 10.05
C GLY A 152 28.17 5.76 8.55
N ALA A 153 26.97 5.79 7.97
CA ALA A 153 26.74 5.40 6.57
C ALA A 153 27.05 6.51 5.54
N GLY A 154 27.53 7.68 5.99
CA GLY A 154 28.05 8.73 5.11
C GLY A 154 27.03 9.31 4.12
N GLY A 155 25.73 9.26 4.42
CA GLY A 155 24.68 9.80 3.56
C GLY A 155 23.31 9.16 3.75
N LEU A 156 22.43 9.39 2.77
CA LEU A 156 21.19 8.62 2.62
C LEU A 156 21.52 7.16 2.37
N VAL A 157 20.76 6.26 3.00
CA VAL A 157 20.96 4.82 2.84
C VAL A 157 19.87 4.22 1.98
N GLN A 158 20.23 3.15 1.26
CA GLN A 158 19.25 2.30 0.60
C GLN A 158 18.28 1.71 1.65
N GLN A 159 17.01 1.53 1.28
CA GLN A 159 15.98 1.03 2.18
C GLN A 159 16.36 -0.29 2.87
N GLY A 160 17.02 -1.22 2.18
CA GLY A 160 17.47 -2.48 2.77
C GLY A 160 18.53 -2.28 3.87
N ILE A 161 19.46 -1.34 3.68
CA ILE A 161 20.43 -0.95 4.72
C ILE A 161 19.72 -0.25 5.89
N SER A 162 18.70 0.57 5.63
CA SER A 162 17.86 1.14 6.68
C SER A 162 17.19 0.04 7.51
N ALA A 163 16.70 -1.02 6.88
CA ALA A 163 16.12 -2.17 7.56
C ALA A 163 17.14 -2.93 8.44
N GLU A 164 18.39 -3.08 7.98
CA GLU A 164 19.49 -3.64 8.79
C GLU A 164 19.76 -2.77 10.04
N ILE A 165 19.85 -1.44 9.88
CA ILE A 165 20.06 -0.50 11.00
C ILE A 165 18.92 -0.60 12.03
N ILE A 166 17.68 -0.76 11.57
CA ILE A 166 16.51 -0.94 12.43
C ILE A 166 16.59 -2.28 13.16
N ALA A 167 16.96 -3.36 12.47
CA ALA A 167 17.13 -4.66 13.11
C ALA A 167 18.19 -4.61 14.21
N ASP A 168 19.33 -3.96 13.96
CA ASP A 168 20.40 -3.77 14.93
C ASP A 168 19.91 -2.94 16.13
N LYS A 169 19.25 -1.80 15.88
CA LYS A 169 18.77 -0.87 16.91
C LYS A 169 17.71 -1.47 17.85
N TRP A 170 16.83 -2.33 17.35
CA TRP A 170 15.81 -3.01 18.16
C TRP A 170 16.21 -4.45 18.56
N HIS A 171 17.47 -4.83 18.31
CA HIS A 171 18.00 -6.17 18.61
C HIS A 171 17.14 -7.31 18.04
N LEU A 172 16.72 -7.17 16.78
CA LEU A 172 15.89 -8.14 16.08
C LEU A 172 16.78 -9.19 15.43
N SER A 173 16.69 -10.43 15.90
CA SER A 173 17.46 -11.54 15.33
C SER A 173 16.92 -11.94 13.96
N ARG A 174 17.80 -12.48 13.10
CA ARG A 174 17.43 -13.10 11.82
C ARG A 174 16.28 -14.11 11.96
N GLU A 175 16.34 -14.95 12.98
CA GLU A 175 15.30 -15.94 13.25
C GLU A 175 13.93 -15.28 13.51
N ALA A 176 13.88 -14.21 14.31
CA ALA A 176 12.64 -13.49 14.57
C ALA A 176 12.06 -12.87 13.29
N LEU A 177 12.90 -12.33 12.42
CA LEU A 177 12.48 -11.81 11.12
C LEU A 177 11.88 -12.93 10.26
N ASP A 178 12.55 -14.07 10.16
CA ASP A 178 12.11 -15.20 9.35
C ASP A 178 10.83 -15.86 9.90
N VAL A 179 10.67 -15.94 11.23
CA VAL A 179 9.43 -16.41 11.88
C VAL A 179 8.25 -15.50 11.54
N PHE A 180 8.45 -14.18 11.61
CA PHE A 180 7.42 -13.21 11.21
C PHE A 180 7.02 -13.39 9.74
N SER A 181 8.01 -13.54 8.86
CA SER A 181 7.80 -13.71 7.42
C SER A 181 7.12 -15.01 7.05
N LEU A 182 7.45 -16.11 7.73
CA LEU A 182 6.74 -17.38 7.61
C LEU A 182 5.26 -17.20 7.99
N GLY A 183 4.99 -16.53 9.11
CA GLY A 183 3.63 -16.22 9.56
C GLY A 183 2.85 -15.40 8.53
N SER A 184 3.47 -14.39 7.91
CA SER A 184 2.84 -13.60 6.84
C SER A 184 2.41 -14.48 5.66
N HIS A 185 3.29 -15.36 5.17
CA HIS A 185 2.97 -16.29 4.08
C HIS A 185 1.88 -17.31 4.46
N GLN A 186 1.90 -17.83 5.68
CA GLN A 186 0.89 -18.76 6.17
C GLN A 186 -0.49 -18.10 6.29
N LYS A 187 -0.54 -16.87 6.83
CA LYS A 187 -1.78 -16.08 6.92
C LYS A 187 -2.34 -15.77 5.53
N ALA A 188 -1.51 -15.31 4.59
CA ALA A 188 -1.92 -15.07 3.20
C ALA A 188 -2.40 -16.33 2.49
N GLY A 189 -1.69 -17.45 2.66
CA GLY A 189 -2.11 -18.74 2.10
C GLY A 189 -3.45 -19.22 2.65
N LYS A 190 -3.69 -19.05 3.95
CA LYS A 190 -4.97 -19.37 4.59
C LYS A 190 -6.08 -18.45 4.07
N ALA A 191 -5.84 -17.15 3.97
CA ALA A 191 -6.80 -16.19 3.45
C ALA A 191 -7.22 -16.50 2.02
N ALA A 192 -6.25 -16.78 1.14
CA ALA A 192 -6.50 -17.19 -0.24
C ALA A 192 -7.34 -18.47 -0.32
N ARG A 193 -6.95 -19.55 0.39
CA ARG A 193 -7.70 -20.82 0.39
C ARG A 193 -9.11 -20.70 0.97
N SER A 194 -9.32 -19.75 1.88
CA SER A 194 -10.62 -19.51 2.51
C SER A 194 -11.50 -18.54 1.72
N GLY A 195 -11.03 -18.06 0.55
CA GLY A 195 -11.76 -17.10 -0.29
C GLY A 195 -11.88 -15.71 0.31
N TRP A 196 -11.05 -15.35 1.29
CA TRP A 196 -11.22 -14.10 2.06
C TRP A 196 -10.87 -12.84 1.27
N PHE A 197 -10.17 -12.98 0.14
CA PHE A 197 -9.89 -11.89 -0.78
C PHE A 197 -10.95 -11.71 -1.89
N ALA A 198 -11.98 -12.56 -1.95
CA ALA A 198 -12.94 -12.56 -3.05
C ALA A 198 -13.68 -11.21 -3.22
N ASN A 199 -13.89 -10.48 -2.12
CA ASN A 199 -14.60 -9.20 -2.16
C ASN A 199 -13.73 -8.01 -2.60
N GLU A 200 -12.40 -8.15 -2.55
CA GLU A 200 -11.45 -7.10 -2.97
C GLU A 200 -10.75 -7.41 -4.29
N LEU A 201 -10.63 -8.67 -4.69
CA LEU A 201 -9.93 -9.06 -5.91
C LEU A 201 -10.78 -8.85 -7.17
N VAL A 202 -10.17 -8.17 -8.13
CA VAL A 202 -10.73 -7.89 -9.46
C VAL A 202 -9.80 -8.55 -10.49
N PRO A 203 -10.23 -9.62 -11.17
CA PRO A 203 -9.40 -10.29 -12.15
C PRO A 203 -8.92 -9.35 -13.27
N VAL A 204 -7.71 -9.59 -13.75
CA VAL A 204 -7.09 -8.87 -14.86
C VAL A 204 -6.96 -9.80 -16.06
N ASP A 205 -7.59 -9.44 -17.16
CA ASP A 205 -7.46 -10.17 -18.42
C ASP A 205 -6.10 -9.86 -19.07
N VAL A 206 -5.32 -10.91 -19.29
CA VAL A 206 -3.97 -10.82 -19.86
C VAL A 206 -3.96 -11.52 -21.20
N ARG A 207 -3.47 -10.82 -22.23
CA ARG A 207 -3.13 -11.42 -23.53
C ARG A 207 -1.63 -11.71 -23.56
N ARG A 208 -1.26 -12.97 -23.80
CA ARG A 208 0.16 -13.37 -23.91
C ARG A 208 0.65 -13.22 -25.36
N GLU A 209 1.96 -13.28 -25.54
CA GLU A 209 2.61 -13.13 -26.86
C GLU A 209 2.16 -14.19 -27.87
N ASP A 210 1.84 -15.40 -27.40
CA ASP A 210 1.29 -16.49 -28.21
C ASP A 210 -0.19 -16.30 -28.60
N GLY A 211 -0.82 -15.19 -28.17
CA GLY A 211 -2.21 -14.85 -28.44
C GLY A 211 -3.22 -15.48 -27.46
N SER A 212 -2.77 -16.33 -26.52
CA SER A 212 -3.63 -16.87 -25.47
C SER A 212 -4.14 -15.76 -24.54
N ARG A 213 -5.31 -16.00 -23.96
CA ARG A 213 -5.93 -15.11 -22.96
C ARG A 213 -6.08 -15.85 -21.65
N GLU A 214 -5.73 -15.18 -20.57
CA GLU A 214 -5.82 -15.70 -19.21
C GLU A 214 -6.34 -14.61 -18.29
N ALA A 215 -7.30 -14.96 -17.42
CA ALA A 215 -7.73 -14.07 -16.34
C ALA A 215 -6.85 -14.34 -15.11
N ILE A 216 -5.92 -13.42 -14.83
CA ILE A 216 -5.14 -13.47 -13.59
C ILE A 216 -6.08 -13.08 -12.46
N ALA A 217 -6.30 -13.99 -11.51
CA ALA A 217 -7.29 -13.83 -10.43
C ALA A 217 -6.71 -14.10 -9.02
N THR A 218 -5.42 -14.40 -8.91
CA THR A 218 -4.78 -14.79 -7.65
C THR A 218 -3.42 -14.12 -7.48
N ASP A 219 -3.07 -13.77 -6.24
CA ASP A 219 -1.79 -13.16 -5.90
C ASP A 219 -0.62 -14.15 -6.12
N GLU A 220 0.35 -13.80 -6.96
CA GLU A 220 1.44 -14.70 -7.37
C GLU A 220 2.54 -14.90 -6.31
N GLY A 221 2.67 -13.94 -5.40
CA GLY A 221 3.80 -13.86 -4.46
C GLY A 221 3.72 -14.85 -3.28
N VAL A 222 2.55 -15.42 -3.02
CA VAL A 222 2.28 -16.17 -1.79
C VAL A 222 2.94 -17.54 -1.82
N ARG A 223 3.76 -17.86 -0.80
CA ARG A 223 4.48 -19.13 -0.63
C ARG A 223 4.03 -19.85 0.66
N PRO A 224 2.83 -20.46 0.68
CA PRO A 224 2.29 -21.05 1.90
C PRO A 224 3.05 -22.29 2.39
N ASP A 225 3.85 -22.90 1.51
CA ASP A 225 4.70 -24.08 1.74
C ASP A 225 6.16 -23.71 2.07
N THR A 226 6.45 -22.43 2.30
CA THR A 226 7.76 -22.01 2.82
C THR A 226 7.99 -22.56 4.24
N SER A 227 9.24 -22.60 4.68
CA SER A 227 9.65 -23.13 5.98
C SER A 227 10.75 -22.27 6.59
N LEU A 228 10.94 -22.35 7.91
CA LEU A 228 12.06 -21.68 8.58
C LEU A 228 13.40 -22.14 8.02
N GLU A 229 13.54 -23.43 7.68
CA GLU A 229 14.75 -23.96 7.05
C GLU A 229 15.03 -23.30 5.69
N LYS A 230 14.00 -23.20 4.82
CA LYS A 230 14.12 -22.51 3.53
C LYS A 230 14.49 -21.04 3.73
N LEU A 231 13.81 -20.34 4.65
CA LEU A 231 14.06 -18.93 4.93
C LEU A 231 15.47 -18.71 5.50
N ALA A 232 15.92 -19.52 6.45
CA ALA A 232 17.24 -19.46 7.06
C ALA A 232 18.36 -19.71 6.04
N SER A 233 18.11 -20.53 5.02
CA SER A 233 19.07 -20.80 3.94
C SER A 233 19.34 -19.61 3.02
N LEU A 234 18.47 -18.58 3.04
CA LEU A 234 18.61 -17.41 2.17
C LEU A 234 19.80 -16.54 2.60
N LYS A 235 20.57 -16.12 1.59
CA LYS A 235 21.68 -15.18 1.78
C LYS A 235 21.14 -13.78 2.13
N PRO A 236 21.86 -13.02 2.97
CA PRO A 236 21.62 -11.60 3.16
C PRO A 236 21.59 -10.85 1.83
N ALA A 237 20.63 -9.94 1.67
CA ALA A 237 20.36 -9.27 0.40
C ALA A 237 21.09 -7.91 0.24
N PHE A 238 21.50 -7.29 1.35
CA PHE A 238 21.98 -5.90 1.34
C PHE A 238 23.38 -5.69 1.93
N LYS A 239 23.78 -6.46 2.94
CA LYS A 239 25.16 -6.49 3.47
C LYS A 239 25.59 -7.93 3.78
N PRO A 240 26.89 -8.30 3.64
CA PRO A 240 27.33 -9.70 3.77
C PRO A 240 27.01 -10.38 5.10
N ASP A 241 27.05 -9.62 6.20
CA ASP A 241 26.76 -10.03 7.57
C ASP A 241 25.36 -9.59 8.04
N GLY A 242 24.47 -9.31 7.09
CA GLY A 242 23.13 -8.80 7.34
C GLY A 242 22.12 -9.84 7.80
N VAL A 243 21.02 -9.37 8.36
CA VAL A 243 19.88 -10.20 8.74
C VAL A 243 18.71 -10.09 7.75
N ILE A 244 18.76 -9.12 6.83
CA ILE A 244 17.70 -8.91 5.84
C ILE A 244 17.95 -9.76 4.61
N THR A 245 16.93 -10.51 4.20
CA THR A 245 16.95 -11.39 3.03
C THR A 245 15.72 -11.17 2.16
N ALA A 246 15.75 -11.72 0.95
CA ALA A 246 14.57 -11.75 0.09
C ALA A 246 13.36 -12.46 0.70
N GLY A 247 13.55 -13.31 1.72
CA GLY A 247 12.46 -14.01 2.42
C GLY A 247 11.83 -13.21 3.54
N ASN A 248 12.51 -12.16 4.04
CA ASN A 248 12.01 -11.30 5.10
C ASN A 248 11.86 -9.82 4.69
N SER A 249 11.83 -9.59 3.38
CA SER A 249 11.49 -8.34 2.71
C SER A 249 10.32 -8.53 1.77
N SER A 250 9.54 -7.49 1.50
CA SER A 250 8.50 -7.53 0.46
C SER A 250 9.07 -7.75 -0.94
N GLN A 251 8.26 -8.33 -1.81
CA GLN A 251 8.62 -8.59 -3.20
C GLN A 251 8.48 -7.31 -4.05
N ILE A 252 9.28 -7.24 -5.11
CA ILE A 252 9.02 -6.32 -6.24
C ILE A 252 7.76 -6.81 -6.94
N THR A 253 6.78 -5.94 -7.12
CA THR A 253 5.40 -6.35 -7.39
C THR A 253 4.68 -5.37 -8.30
N ASP A 254 3.84 -5.91 -9.17
CA ASP A 254 2.92 -5.14 -10.01
C ASP A 254 1.51 -5.21 -9.42
N GLY A 255 0.76 -4.12 -9.48
CA GLY A 255 -0.65 -4.14 -9.13
C GLY A 255 -1.29 -2.76 -9.10
N ALA A 256 -2.62 -2.74 -9.05
CA ALA A 256 -3.43 -1.53 -8.88
C ALA A 256 -4.56 -1.73 -7.87
N SER A 257 -5.01 -0.64 -7.27
CA SER A 257 -6.16 -0.62 -6.35
C SER A 257 -6.92 0.68 -6.42
N ALA A 258 -8.21 0.65 -6.06
CA ALA A 258 -9.09 1.81 -6.07
C ALA A 258 -10.13 1.72 -4.97
N VAL A 259 -10.47 2.89 -4.42
CA VAL A 259 -11.46 3.07 -3.35
C VAL A 259 -12.39 4.20 -3.72
N LEU A 260 -13.69 3.91 -3.80
CA LEU A 260 -14.73 4.91 -4.00
C LEU A 260 -15.00 5.62 -2.68
N VAL A 261 -14.64 6.90 -2.62
CA VAL A 261 -14.84 7.77 -1.45
C VAL A 261 -15.91 8.80 -1.80
N MET A 262 -16.90 8.93 -0.92
CA MET A 262 -18.04 9.81 -1.16
C MET A 262 -18.38 10.63 0.08
N GLU A 263 -19.06 11.74 -0.12
CA GLU A 263 -19.83 12.38 0.94
C GLU A 263 -21.01 11.47 1.31
N LYS A 264 -21.22 11.25 2.61
CA LYS A 264 -22.20 10.28 3.11
C LYS A 264 -23.63 10.52 2.62
N ARG A 265 -24.12 11.76 2.61
CA ARG A 265 -25.48 12.06 2.14
C ARG A 265 -25.59 11.88 0.63
N LYS A 266 -24.56 12.23 -0.15
CA LYS A 266 -24.49 11.95 -1.59
C LYS A 266 -24.53 10.45 -1.87
N ALA A 267 -23.75 9.65 -1.15
CA ALA A 267 -23.78 8.18 -1.26
C ALA A 267 -25.20 7.63 -1.05
N LEU A 268 -25.86 8.04 0.05
CA LEU A 268 -27.24 7.63 0.34
C LEU A 268 -28.24 8.12 -0.70
N ALA A 269 -28.08 9.34 -1.22
CA ALA A 269 -28.95 9.90 -2.26
C ALA A 269 -28.83 9.16 -3.59
N LEU A 270 -27.65 8.61 -3.90
CA LEU A 270 -27.41 7.74 -5.05
C LEU A 270 -27.76 6.26 -4.79
N GLY A 271 -28.32 5.93 -3.61
CA GLY A 271 -28.68 4.55 -3.25
C GLY A 271 -27.48 3.65 -2.95
N LEU A 272 -26.29 4.23 -2.74
CA LEU A 272 -25.07 3.50 -2.43
C LEU A 272 -24.89 3.35 -0.91
N ARG A 273 -24.40 2.19 -0.47
CA ARG A 273 -24.19 1.88 0.94
C ARG A 273 -22.80 2.34 1.41
N PRO A 274 -22.72 3.28 2.39
CA PRO A 274 -21.48 3.54 3.11
C PRO A 274 -21.05 2.30 3.92
N ARG A 275 -19.82 1.82 3.72
CA ARG A 275 -19.25 0.64 4.42
C ARG A 275 -18.42 1.04 5.64
N ALA A 276 -17.70 2.15 5.54
CA ALA A 276 -16.90 2.71 6.63
C ALA A 276 -16.80 4.23 6.49
N ARG A 277 -16.40 4.92 7.57
CA ARG A 277 -16.02 6.34 7.53
C ARG A 277 -14.57 6.53 7.94
N PHE A 278 -13.95 7.57 7.40
CA PHE A 278 -12.64 8.00 7.89
C PHE A 278 -12.80 8.75 9.21
N HIS A 279 -12.07 8.31 10.23
CA HIS A 279 -12.22 8.84 11.59
C HIS A 279 -11.09 9.80 11.97
N ALA A 280 -9.83 9.40 11.72
CA ALA A 280 -8.67 10.23 12.05
C ALA A 280 -7.54 10.01 11.05
N PHE A 281 -6.70 11.04 10.88
CA PHE A 281 -5.52 11.01 10.02
C PHE A 281 -4.34 11.61 10.76
N ALA A 282 -3.15 11.06 10.55
CA ALA A 282 -1.91 11.68 10.96
C ALA A 282 -0.77 11.36 10.00
N LEU A 283 0.30 12.14 10.16
CA LEU A 283 1.57 11.95 9.50
C LEU A 283 2.65 11.74 10.56
N GLY A 284 3.69 10.99 10.22
CA GLY A 284 4.91 10.84 10.99
C GLY A 284 6.12 11.18 10.13
N GLY A 285 7.15 11.75 10.76
CA GLY A 285 8.44 12.02 10.14
C GLY A 285 9.56 11.56 11.06
N VAL A 286 10.61 10.98 10.48
CA VAL A 286 11.81 10.51 11.17
C VAL A 286 13.05 10.82 10.33
N ASP A 287 14.22 10.53 10.88
CA ASP A 287 15.47 10.59 10.13
C ASP A 287 15.42 9.66 8.89
N PRO A 288 15.70 10.16 7.66
CA PRO A 288 15.78 9.36 6.44
C PRO A 288 16.73 8.16 6.52
N VAL A 289 17.71 8.14 7.44
CA VAL A 289 18.61 7.00 7.62
C VAL A 289 17.88 5.79 8.22
N ILE A 290 16.95 6.02 9.14
CA ILE A 290 16.05 5.01 9.72
C ILE A 290 14.62 5.20 9.20
N MET A 291 14.50 5.54 7.91
CA MET A 291 13.24 5.99 7.30
C MET A 291 12.06 5.07 7.56
N LEU A 292 12.31 3.77 7.67
CA LEU A 292 11.25 2.78 7.80
C LEU A 292 10.58 2.76 9.20
N THR A 293 11.08 3.57 10.16
CA THR A 293 10.51 3.68 11.52
C THR A 293 9.37 4.68 11.63
N ALA A 294 9.09 5.47 10.59
CA ALA A 294 8.05 6.49 10.60
C ALA A 294 6.62 6.01 10.96
N PRO A 295 6.21 4.75 10.73
CA PRO A 295 4.94 4.24 11.25
C PRO A 295 4.78 4.41 12.77
N ILE A 296 5.87 4.42 13.53
CA ILE A 296 5.85 4.59 14.98
C ILE A 296 5.28 5.98 15.36
N PRO A 297 5.91 7.11 14.99
CA PRO A 297 5.34 8.42 15.30
C PRO A 297 3.98 8.64 14.62
N ALA A 298 3.77 8.15 13.39
CA ALA A 298 2.46 8.28 12.72
C ALA A 298 1.33 7.60 13.51
N THR A 299 1.59 6.40 14.06
CA THR A 299 0.66 5.67 14.93
C THR A 299 0.38 6.44 16.22
N ARG A 300 1.43 6.94 16.90
CA ARG A 300 1.25 7.78 18.12
C ARG A 300 0.35 8.97 17.83
N HIS A 301 0.61 9.67 16.71
CA HIS A 301 -0.14 10.87 16.34
C HIS A 301 -1.60 10.57 15.97
N VAL A 302 -1.88 9.50 15.21
CA VAL A 302 -3.25 9.20 14.78
C VAL A 302 -4.12 8.74 15.95
N LEU A 303 -3.56 7.92 16.86
CA LEU A 303 -4.26 7.48 18.06
C LEU A 303 -4.55 8.65 19.00
N ALA A 304 -3.58 9.54 19.20
CA ALA A 304 -3.77 10.76 19.99
C ALA A 304 -4.86 11.67 19.38
N ARG A 305 -4.90 11.83 18.05
CA ARG A 305 -5.93 12.62 17.36
C ARG A 305 -7.31 11.97 17.44
N ALA A 306 -7.38 10.64 17.39
CA ALA A 306 -8.62 9.88 17.54
C ALA A 306 -9.11 9.82 19.00
N GLY A 307 -8.24 10.10 19.97
CA GLY A 307 -8.54 9.85 21.39
C GLY A 307 -8.67 8.35 21.70
N MET A 308 -7.91 7.51 20.99
CA MET A 308 -7.98 6.04 21.05
C MET A 308 -6.62 5.43 21.41
N SER A 309 -6.63 4.14 21.67
CA SER A 309 -5.45 3.30 21.88
C SER A 309 -5.43 2.12 20.89
N LEU A 310 -4.32 1.39 20.80
CA LEU A 310 -4.28 0.17 19.98
C LEU A 310 -5.22 -0.93 20.49
N ARG A 311 -5.61 -0.90 21.77
CA ARG A 311 -6.54 -1.89 22.34
C ARG A 311 -7.95 -1.74 21.77
N ASP A 312 -8.29 -0.54 21.31
CA ASP A 312 -9.58 -0.24 20.69
C ASP A 312 -9.66 -0.72 19.23
N MET A 313 -8.53 -1.08 18.61
CA MET A 313 -8.50 -1.55 17.23
C MET A 313 -8.94 -3.01 17.17
N ASP A 314 -9.81 -3.31 16.22
CA ASP A 314 -10.26 -4.67 15.90
C ASP A 314 -9.42 -5.30 14.78
N ALA A 315 -8.84 -4.47 13.92
CA ALA A 315 -7.91 -4.88 12.87
C ALA A 315 -6.86 -3.80 12.60
N ILE A 316 -5.64 -4.23 12.28
CA ILE A 316 -4.51 -3.34 12.00
C ILE A 316 -3.82 -3.81 10.74
N GLU A 317 -3.67 -2.92 9.77
CA GLU A 317 -2.87 -3.13 8.57
C GLU A 317 -1.62 -2.22 8.61
N ILE A 318 -0.46 -2.83 8.89
CA ILE A 318 0.85 -2.17 8.81
C ILE A 318 1.66 -2.79 7.68
N ASN A 319 2.10 -1.96 6.72
CA ASN A 319 2.81 -2.49 5.56
C ASN A 319 4.12 -3.19 5.93
N GLU A 320 4.32 -4.39 5.38
CA GLU A 320 5.50 -5.23 5.63
C GLU A 320 6.57 -5.00 4.56
N ALA A 321 7.04 -3.76 4.36
CA ALA A 321 8.14 -3.51 3.40
C ALA A 321 9.37 -4.37 3.74
N PHE A 322 9.69 -4.45 5.04
CA PHE A 322 10.65 -5.39 5.62
C PHE A 322 10.12 -5.86 6.99
N ALA A 323 10.45 -7.07 7.41
CA ALA A 323 10.06 -7.61 8.71
C ALA A 323 10.43 -6.69 9.91
N PRO A 324 11.62 -6.04 9.95
CA PRO A 324 11.97 -5.11 11.02
C PRO A 324 11.01 -3.92 11.17
N VAL A 325 10.30 -3.50 10.12
CA VAL A 325 9.34 -2.39 10.20
C VAL A 325 8.23 -2.71 11.19
N VAL A 326 7.62 -3.88 11.02
CA VAL A 326 6.52 -4.32 11.87
C VAL A 326 7.02 -4.74 13.24
N LEU A 327 8.16 -5.42 13.32
CA LEU A 327 8.70 -5.89 14.60
C LEU A 327 9.24 -4.74 15.47
N ALA A 328 9.85 -3.69 14.89
CA ALA A 328 10.20 -2.49 15.63
C ALA A 328 8.96 -1.74 16.11
N TRP A 329 7.93 -1.62 15.26
CA TRP A 329 6.63 -1.06 15.65
C TRP A 329 5.97 -1.87 16.78
N GLN A 330 6.02 -3.21 16.71
CA GLN A 330 5.52 -4.10 17.76
C GLN A 330 6.23 -3.82 19.11
N ARG A 331 7.55 -3.63 19.11
CA ARG A 331 8.32 -3.32 20.33
C ARG A 331 7.92 -1.99 20.98
N GLU A 332 7.43 -1.04 20.20
CA GLU A 332 7.05 0.29 20.70
C GLU A 332 5.65 0.34 21.33
N PHE A 333 4.76 -0.57 20.92
CA PHE A 333 3.35 -0.50 21.30
C PHE A 333 2.76 -1.75 21.94
N ASP A 334 3.45 -2.89 21.86
CA ASP A 334 2.96 -4.20 22.32
C ASP A 334 1.52 -4.50 21.85
N PRO A 335 1.26 -4.48 20.53
CA PRO A 335 -0.06 -4.73 19.95
C PRO A 335 -0.48 -6.20 20.12
N ASP A 336 -1.79 -6.44 20.06
CA ASP A 336 -2.32 -7.77 19.82
C ASP A 336 -2.01 -8.20 18.37
N MET A 337 -1.01 -9.08 18.21
CA MET A 337 -0.55 -9.52 16.90
C MET A 337 -1.57 -10.40 16.16
N ASP A 338 -2.58 -10.93 16.84
CA ASP A 338 -3.68 -11.66 16.20
C ASP A 338 -4.64 -10.72 15.44
N LYS A 339 -4.49 -9.40 15.62
CA LYS A 339 -5.21 -8.36 14.88
C LYS A 339 -4.37 -7.67 13.80
N VAL A 340 -3.08 -7.97 13.73
CA VAL A 340 -2.13 -7.31 12.82
C VAL A 340 -1.94 -8.15 11.54
N ASN A 341 -2.24 -7.55 10.39
CA ASN A 341 -2.09 -8.14 9.05
C ASN A 341 -2.68 -9.56 9.01
N VAL A 342 -3.94 -9.71 9.41
CA VAL A 342 -4.55 -11.03 9.68
C VAL A 342 -4.72 -11.90 8.43
N HIS A 343 -4.65 -11.30 7.24
CA HIS A 343 -4.60 -12.02 5.95
C HIS A 343 -3.19 -12.10 5.38
N GLY A 344 -2.16 -11.86 6.19
CA GLY A 344 -0.78 -11.69 5.72
C GLY A 344 -0.57 -10.29 5.14
N GLY A 345 0.69 -9.90 4.99
CA GLY A 345 1.05 -8.57 4.49
C GLY A 345 1.98 -8.64 3.28
N ALA A 346 2.69 -7.54 3.06
CA ALA A 346 3.47 -7.31 1.83
C ALA A 346 4.69 -8.24 1.65
N ILE A 347 5.18 -8.91 2.70
CA ILE A 347 6.19 -9.97 2.54
C ILE A 347 5.60 -11.11 1.70
N ALA A 348 4.36 -11.47 1.98
CA ALA A 348 3.65 -12.53 1.27
C ALA A 348 2.98 -12.07 -0.03
N LEU A 349 2.24 -10.97 0.05
CA LEU A 349 1.38 -10.48 -1.03
C LEU A 349 2.15 -9.64 -2.05
N GLY A 350 3.28 -9.04 -1.65
CA GLY A 350 4.05 -8.11 -2.47
C GLY A 350 3.76 -6.63 -2.16
N HIS A 351 4.62 -5.75 -2.69
CA HIS A 351 4.59 -4.31 -2.40
C HIS A 351 4.66 -3.45 -3.68
N PRO A 352 3.57 -3.35 -4.47
CA PRO A 352 3.49 -2.38 -5.55
C PRO A 352 3.39 -0.99 -4.93
N LEU A 353 4.44 -0.17 -5.04
CA LEU A 353 4.65 1.02 -4.20
C LEU A 353 3.44 1.96 -4.24
N GLY A 354 3.11 2.52 -5.40
CA GLY A 354 1.97 3.42 -5.59
C GLY A 354 0.61 2.83 -5.21
N CYS A 355 0.44 1.51 -5.32
CA CYS A 355 -0.82 0.79 -5.06
C CYS A 355 -1.03 0.40 -3.58
N SER A 356 0.02 0.28 -2.78
CA SER A 356 -0.05 -0.44 -1.50
C SER A 356 -1.00 0.16 -0.47
N GLY A 357 -1.20 1.48 -0.46
CA GLY A 357 -2.07 2.16 0.49
C GLY A 357 -3.55 1.87 0.33
N ALA A 358 -4.08 2.00 -0.88
CA ALA A 358 -5.47 1.64 -1.16
C ALA A 358 -5.69 0.12 -1.05
N ARG A 359 -4.67 -0.68 -1.39
CA ARG A 359 -4.67 -2.13 -1.21
C ARG A 359 -4.75 -2.56 0.26
N LEU A 360 -4.02 -1.92 1.19
CA LEU A 360 -4.17 -2.17 2.64
C LEU A 360 -5.58 -1.82 3.10
N LEU A 361 -6.15 -0.71 2.63
CA LEU A 361 -7.47 -0.27 3.06
C LEU A 361 -8.55 -1.26 2.62
N ALA A 362 -8.46 -1.77 1.38
CA ALA A 362 -9.36 -2.80 0.90
C ALA A 362 -9.32 -4.04 1.81
N THR A 363 -8.12 -4.53 2.15
CA THR A 363 -7.96 -5.65 3.08
C THR A 363 -8.49 -5.34 4.48
N LEU A 364 -8.14 -4.18 5.04
CA LEU A 364 -8.61 -3.74 6.36
C LEU A 364 -10.14 -3.70 6.45
N LEU A 365 -10.79 -3.11 5.44
CA LEU A 365 -12.26 -3.02 5.39
C LEU A 365 -12.91 -4.40 5.35
N ASN A 366 -12.41 -5.30 4.48
CA ASN A 366 -12.94 -6.66 4.37
C ASN A 366 -12.68 -7.49 5.64
N VAL A 367 -11.56 -7.26 6.35
CA VAL A 367 -11.30 -7.88 7.65
C VAL A 367 -12.35 -7.45 8.67
N LEU A 368 -12.59 -6.14 8.82
CA LEU A 368 -13.55 -5.61 9.77
C LEU A 368 -14.95 -6.14 9.50
N GLU A 369 -15.40 -6.15 8.25
CA GLU A 369 -16.71 -6.68 7.88
C GLU A 369 -16.85 -8.17 8.17
N ARG A 370 -15.86 -8.98 7.79
CA ARG A 370 -15.91 -10.42 8.02
C ARG A 370 -15.89 -10.79 9.50
N THR A 371 -15.13 -10.04 10.30
CA THR A 371 -14.97 -10.32 11.73
C THR A 371 -16.01 -9.62 12.61
N GLY A 372 -16.83 -8.73 12.03
CA GLY A 372 -17.74 -7.86 12.79
C GLY A 372 -17.03 -6.71 13.52
N GLY A 373 -15.72 -6.57 13.38
CA GLY A 373 -14.91 -5.50 13.98
C GLY A 373 -15.36 -4.11 13.53
N ARG A 374 -15.14 -3.11 14.37
CA ARG A 374 -15.57 -1.72 14.15
C ARG A 374 -14.40 -0.82 13.80
N TRP A 375 -13.30 -0.89 14.53
CA TRP A 375 -12.21 0.08 14.40
C TRP A 375 -10.99 -0.51 13.71
N GLY A 376 -10.53 0.15 12.64
CA GLY A 376 -9.35 -0.25 11.89
C GLY A 376 -8.26 0.80 11.93
N LEU A 377 -7.00 0.38 12.10
CA LEU A 377 -5.82 1.22 11.92
C LEU A 377 -5.07 0.80 10.66
N GLN A 378 -4.66 1.78 9.85
CA GLN A 378 -3.72 1.57 8.75
C GLN A 378 -2.51 2.48 8.89
N THR A 379 -1.30 1.95 8.68
CA THR A 379 -0.08 2.76 8.56
C THR A 379 0.98 2.09 7.69
N MET A 380 1.90 2.87 7.12
CA MET A 380 3.06 2.34 6.41
C MET A 380 4.24 3.29 6.41
N CYS A 381 5.44 2.73 6.23
CA CYS A 381 6.65 3.51 6.02
C CYS A 381 6.74 4.02 4.59
N GLU A 382 7.40 5.17 4.43
CA GLU A 382 7.59 5.84 3.15
C GLU A 382 9.06 6.25 3.02
N GLY A 383 9.58 6.20 1.79
CA GLY A 383 10.93 6.64 1.48
C GLY A 383 11.18 8.07 1.96
N GLY A 384 12.39 8.35 2.43
CA GLY A 384 12.75 9.68 2.96
C GLY A 384 12.31 9.94 4.39
N GLY A 385 11.80 8.94 5.11
CA GLY A 385 11.54 9.02 6.55
C GLY A 385 10.17 9.60 6.87
N MET A 386 9.15 9.14 6.15
CA MET A 386 7.78 9.60 6.31
C MET A 386 6.83 8.42 6.51
N ALA A 387 5.64 8.70 7.03
CA ALA A 387 4.55 7.74 7.11
C ALA A 387 3.21 8.47 7.20
N ASN A 388 2.21 7.88 6.56
CA ASN A 388 0.81 8.18 6.79
C ASN A 388 0.20 7.14 7.74
N ALA A 389 -0.73 7.59 8.58
CA ALA A 389 -1.58 6.72 9.39
C ALA A 389 -3.02 7.24 9.38
N MET A 390 -3.98 6.31 9.38
CA MET A 390 -5.40 6.64 9.48
C MET A 390 -6.16 5.60 10.31
N VAL A 391 -7.22 6.06 10.97
CA VAL A 391 -8.22 5.22 11.62
C VAL A 391 -9.51 5.29 10.83
N ILE A 392 -10.12 4.14 10.57
CA ILE A 392 -11.45 4.03 9.97
C ILE A 392 -12.43 3.37 10.95
N GLU A 393 -13.70 3.69 10.78
CA GLU A 393 -14.80 3.07 11.51
C GLU A 393 -15.71 2.35 10.51
N ARG A 394 -15.85 1.03 10.64
CA ARG A 394 -16.87 0.27 9.91
C ARG A 394 -18.25 0.74 10.36
N LEU A 395 -19.11 1.01 9.38
CA LEU A 395 -20.52 1.36 9.58
C LEU A 395 -21.36 0.07 9.49
N ASP A 396 -22.53 0.10 10.12
CA ASP A 396 -23.45 -1.04 10.13
C ASP A 396 -24.15 -1.24 8.77
#